data_AF-A0A2A4YAS3-F1
#
_entry.id   AF-A0A2A4YAS3-F1
#
_cell.length_a   1.000
_cell.length_b   1.000
_cell.length_c   1.000
_cell.angle_alpha   90.00
_cell.angle_beta   90.00
_cell.angle_gamma   90.00
#
_symmetry.space_group_name_H-M   'P 1'
#
loop_
_entity.id
_entity.type
_entity.pdbx_description
1 polymer ?
#
loop_
_entity_poly.entity_id
_entity_poly.type
_entity_poly.pdbx_seq_one_letter_code
_entity_poly.pdbx_strand_id
1 'polypeptide(L)'
;MHYITFNKKSKCYTVRMQLKYILLVNRNFTYAGYGSSRKALVAAKAYRDKMAVEHDKKIMIAGKRSPKTISDNNISGVIGVHMTSTTRKNGETYYSWEASWRSGEGAKRKPKRRRFAILEYGNDKAFSLAVSARKEGIAQD
;
A
#
# COMPACT_ATOMS: atom_id res chain seq x y z
N MET A 1 -1.23 -5.78 11.82
CA MET A 1 -1.62 -6.52 13.04
C MET A 1 -0.41 -7.35 13.45
N HIS A 2 0.07 -7.23 14.69
CA HIS A 2 1.30 -7.89 15.14
C HIS A 2 1.00 -8.63 16.45
N TYR A 3 1.18 -9.95 16.48
CA TYR A 3 0.95 -10.72 17.70
C TYR A 3 1.97 -11.85 17.84
N ILE A 4 2.38 -12.10 19.08
CA ILE A 4 3.25 -13.22 19.46
C ILE A 4 2.34 -14.31 19.98
N THR A 5 2.32 -15.47 19.33
CA THR A 5 1.60 -16.64 19.83
C THR A 5 2.55 -17.60 20.53
N PHE A 6 2.08 -18.23 21.59
CA PHE A 6 2.80 -19.30 22.26
C PHE A 6 2.23 -20.65 21.85
N ASN A 7 3.06 -21.51 21.25
CA ASN A 7 2.68 -22.89 20.94
C ASN A 7 3.18 -23.82 22.06
N LYS A 8 2.23 -24.30 22.87
CA LYS A 8 2.50 -25.22 23.99
C LYS A 8 3.07 -26.57 23.54
N LYS A 9 2.61 -27.11 22.40
CA LYS A 9 3.01 -28.43 21.89
C LYS A 9 4.44 -28.41 21.37
N SER A 10 4.81 -27.34 20.67
CA SER A 10 6.13 -27.18 20.06
C SER A 10 7.14 -26.42 20.95
N LYS A 11 6.75 -26.03 22.18
CA LYS A 11 7.55 -25.23 23.12
C LYS A 11 8.26 -24.05 22.42
N CYS A 12 7.49 -23.25 21.68
CA CYS A 12 8.02 -22.14 20.90
C CYS A 12 7.11 -20.91 20.92
N TYR A 13 7.72 -19.74 20.79
CA TYR A 13 7.02 -18.49 20.49
C TYR A 13 7.05 -18.25 18.99
N THR A 14 5.91 -17.94 18.40
CA THR A 14 5.80 -17.58 17.00
C THR A 14 5.48 -16.10 16.88
N VAL A 15 6.30 -15.37 16.14
CA VAL A 15 6.03 -13.97 15.78
C VAL A 15 5.33 -13.98 14.43
N ARG A 16 4.07 -13.55 14.40
CA ARG A 16 3.32 -13.32 13.15
C ARG A 16 3.05 -11.85 12.98
N MET A 17 3.46 -11.33 11.83
CA MET A 17 3.29 -9.93 11.47
C MET A 17 2.76 -9.86 10.05
N GLN A 18 1.56 -9.31 9.91
CA GLN A 18 0.99 -8.98 8.61
C GLN A 18 1.35 -7.54 8.28
N LEU A 19 2.35 -7.39 7.41
CA LEU A 19 2.86 -6.11 6.95
C LEU A 19 2.07 -5.68 5.71
N LYS A 20 1.54 -4.45 5.72
CA LYS A 20 0.42 -3.99 4.87
C LYS A 20 0.65 -4.10 3.36
N TYR A 21 1.90 -4.30 2.91
CA TYR A 21 2.28 -4.33 1.50
C TYR A 21 3.46 -5.26 1.15
N ILE A 22 4.09 -5.96 2.11
CA ILE A 22 5.43 -6.54 1.88
C ILE A 22 5.50 -8.05 2.04
N LEU A 23 4.96 -8.65 3.10
CA LEU A 23 4.93 -10.12 3.31
C LEU A 23 4.32 -10.45 4.68
N LEU A 24 3.84 -11.69 4.83
CA LEU A 24 3.58 -12.29 6.13
C LEU A 24 4.91 -12.73 6.75
N VAL A 25 5.39 -12.03 7.77
CA VAL A 25 6.56 -12.48 8.53
C VAL A 25 6.08 -13.49 9.55
N ASN A 26 6.53 -14.74 9.41
CA ASN A 26 6.29 -15.83 10.34
C ASN A 26 7.64 -16.39 10.79
N ARG A 27 7.96 -16.26 12.09
CA ARG A 27 9.22 -16.79 12.63
C ARG A 27 9.01 -17.44 13.99
N ASN A 28 9.61 -18.61 14.17
CA ASN A 28 9.53 -19.40 15.39
C ASN A 28 10.79 -19.23 16.24
N PHE A 29 10.60 -19.16 17.55
CA PHE A 29 11.62 -19.04 18.59
C PHE A 29 11.40 -20.19 19.58
N THR A 30 12.14 -21.28 19.39
CA THR A 30 12.02 -22.49 20.20
C THR A 30 12.81 -22.37 21.51
N TYR A 31 12.38 -23.07 22.55
CA TYR A 31 13.09 -23.05 23.83
C TYR A 31 14.47 -23.69 23.73
N ALA A 32 14.57 -24.80 22.99
CA ALA A 32 15.82 -25.50 22.75
C ALA A 32 16.86 -24.61 22.06
N GLY A 33 16.44 -23.80 21.07
CA GLY A 33 17.36 -22.90 20.36
C GLY A 33 17.84 -21.70 21.17
N TYR A 34 17.10 -21.28 22.20
CA TYR A 34 17.43 -20.12 23.04
C TYR A 34 17.73 -20.48 24.50
N GLY A 35 17.82 -21.77 24.81
CA GLY A 35 18.12 -22.35 26.13
C GLY A 35 16.97 -22.29 27.16
N SER A 36 16.06 -21.31 27.08
CA SER A 36 14.90 -21.25 28.00
C SER A 36 13.70 -20.52 27.41
N SER A 37 12.52 -20.76 27.98
CA SER A 37 11.27 -20.06 27.61
C SER A 37 11.41 -18.55 27.70
N ARG A 38 12.01 -18.06 28.80
CA ARG A 38 12.17 -16.62 29.06
C ARG A 38 13.09 -15.98 28.01
N LYS A 39 14.19 -16.63 27.67
CA LYS A 39 15.11 -16.18 26.61
C LYS A 39 14.45 -16.19 25.23
N ALA A 40 13.67 -17.23 24.91
CA ALA A 40 12.91 -17.29 23.66
C ALA A 40 11.86 -16.17 23.54
N LEU A 41 11.17 -15.83 24.64
CA LEU A 41 10.21 -14.72 24.66
C LEU A 41 10.88 -13.37 24.44
N VAL A 42 12.03 -13.13 25.11
CA VAL A 42 12.81 -11.89 24.95
C VAL A 42 13.28 -11.76 23.49
N ALA A 43 13.81 -12.83 22.91
CA ALA A 43 14.23 -12.85 21.51
C ALA A 43 13.06 -12.58 20.55
N ALA A 44 11.90 -13.19 20.78
CA ALA A 44 10.70 -12.96 19.98
C ALA A 44 10.22 -11.49 20.04
N LYS A 45 10.23 -10.88 21.24
CA LYS A 45 9.89 -9.46 21.41
C LYS A 45 10.88 -8.54 20.70
N ALA A 46 12.19 -8.75 20.91
CA ALA A 46 13.23 -7.95 20.26
C ALA A 46 13.15 -8.05 18.72
N TYR A 47 12.88 -9.24 18.19
CA TYR A 47 12.68 -9.44 16.76
C TYR A 47 11.44 -8.70 16.23
N ARG A 48 10.30 -8.79 16.94
CA ARG A 48 9.09 -8.04 16.61
C ARG A 48 9.38 -6.54 16.53
N ASP A 49 10.04 -5.99 17.54
CA ASP A 49 10.29 -4.55 17.65
C ASP A 49 11.25 -4.06 16.57
N LYS A 50 12.34 -4.81 16.31
CA LYS A 50 13.26 -4.51 15.21
C LYS A 50 12.56 -4.52 13.85
N MET A 51 11.75 -5.54 13.59
CA MET A 51 11.03 -5.67 12.33
C MET A 51 9.95 -4.59 12.16
N ALA A 52 9.29 -4.18 13.25
CA ALA A 52 8.34 -3.08 13.23
C ALA A 52 9.03 -1.76 12.83
N VAL A 53 10.19 -1.45 13.43
CA VAL A 53 10.97 -0.25 13.09
C VAL A 53 11.48 -0.29 11.65
N GLU A 54 12.01 -1.44 11.20
CA GLU A 54 12.49 -1.59 9.84
C GLU A 54 11.35 -1.48 8.81
N HIS A 55 10.18 -2.02 9.16
CA HIS A 55 8.98 -1.90 8.35
C HIS A 55 8.47 -0.46 8.29
N ASP A 56 8.44 0.27 9.39
CA ASP A 56 8.03 1.68 9.40
C ASP A 56 8.97 2.52 8.53
N LYS A 57 10.29 2.25 8.58
CA LYS A 57 11.27 2.86 7.66
C LYS A 57 11.00 2.49 6.20
N LYS A 58 10.71 1.21 5.90
CA LYS A 58 10.39 0.76 4.53
C LYS A 58 9.08 1.34 4.02
N ILE A 59 8.03 1.42 4.83
CA ILE A 59 6.78 2.12 4.50
C ILE A 59 7.05 3.60 4.28
N MET A 60 7.87 4.23 5.10
CA MET A 60 8.21 5.64 4.94
C MET A 60 8.96 5.87 3.62
N ILE A 61 9.83 4.95 3.19
CA ILE A 61 10.54 5.01 1.91
C ILE A 61 9.61 4.68 0.73
N ALA A 62 8.75 3.65 0.84
CA ALA A 62 7.81 3.25 -0.19
C ALA A 62 6.67 4.27 -0.36
N GLY A 63 6.19 4.82 0.75
CA GLY A 63 5.18 5.88 0.81
C GLY A 63 5.68 7.21 0.26
N LYS A 64 7.00 7.45 0.25
CA LYS A 64 7.63 8.58 -0.44
C LYS A 64 7.65 8.44 -1.97
N ARG A 65 7.46 7.23 -2.53
CA ARG A 65 7.62 6.99 -3.97
C ARG A 65 6.26 6.78 -4.63
N SER A 66 5.78 7.81 -5.32
CA SER A 66 4.86 7.60 -6.44
C SER A 66 5.53 6.67 -7.47
N PRO A 67 4.78 5.84 -8.21
CA PRO A 67 5.35 5.05 -9.29
C PRO A 67 6.17 5.97 -10.22
N LYS A 68 7.41 5.59 -10.51
CA LYS A 68 8.30 6.35 -11.41
C LYS A 68 8.29 5.80 -12.84
N THR A 69 7.70 4.64 -13.04
CA THR A 69 7.64 3.94 -14.31
C THR A 69 6.17 3.70 -14.69
N ILE A 70 5.88 3.81 -15.98
CA ILE A 70 4.59 3.45 -16.56
C ILE A 70 4.47 1.92 -16.53
N SER A 71 3.32 1.39 -16.10
CA SER A 71 3.05 -0.05 -16.18
C SER A 71 2.68 -0.42 -17.61
N ASP A 72 3.06 -1.61 -18.09
CA ASP A 72 2.72 -2.09 -19.43
C ASP A 72 1.20 -2.14 -19.67
N ASN A 73 0.42 -2.26 -18.59
CA ASN A 73 -1.05 -2.25 -18.63
C ASN A 73 -1.64 -0.82 -18.64
N ASN A 74 -0.81 0.22 -18.67
CA ASN A 74 -1.26 1.60 -18.68
C ASN A 74 -1.55 2.05 -20.12
N ILE A 75 -2.84 2.09 -20.44
CA ILE A 75 -3.33 2.50 -21.77
C ILE A 75 -3.20 4.03 -21.97
N SER A 76 -3.04 4.80 -20.89
CA SER A 76 -3.08 6.26 -20.92
C SER A 76 -1.74 6.92 -21.28
N GLY A 77 -0.64 6.18 -21.19
CA GLY A 77 0.73 6.70 -21.32
C GLY A 77 1.16 7.65 -20.19
N VAL A 78 0.31 7.89 -19.17
CA VAL A 78 0.56 8.85 -18.11
C VAL A 78 0.42 8.19 -16.73
N ILE A 79 1.48 8.25 -15.93
CA ILE A 79 1.52 7.66 -14.59
C ILE A 79 0.43 8.24 -13.70
N GLY A 80 -0.43 7.36 -13.18
CA GLY A 80 -1.50 7.73 -12.26
C GLY A 80 -2.76 8.26 -12.93
N VAL A 81 -2.80 8.32 -14.26
CA VAL A 81 -4.02 8.57 -15.05
C VAL A 81 -4.47 7.26 -15.66
N HIS A 82 -5.75 6.90 -15.51
CA HIS A 82 -6.31 5.68 -16.08
C HIS A 82 -7.80 5.85 -16.38
N MET A 83 -8.32 5.04 -17.29
CA MET A 83 -9.75 4.99 -17.56
C MET A 83 -10.42 4.06 -16.55
N THR A 84 -11.57 4.47 -16.03
CA THR A 84 -12.41 3.71 -15.10
C THR A 84 -13.82 3.60 -15.67
N SER A 85 -14.41 2.42 -15.56
CA SER A 85 -15.83 2.19 -15.80
C SER A 85 -16.59 2.18 -14.48
N THR A 86 -17.76 2.81 -14.46
CA THR A 86 -18.71 2.73 -13.35
C THR A 86 -20.03 2.22 -13.88
N THR A 87 -20.43 1.03 -13.45
CA THR A 87 -21.72 0.43 -13.77
C THR A 87 -22.75 0.81 -12.71
N ARG A 88 -23.85 1.41 -13.13
CA ARG A 88 -24.98 1.76 -12.26
C ARG A 88 -25.87 0.54 -12.02
N LYS A 89 -26.75 0.63 -11.01
CA LYS A 89 -27.71 -0.44 -10.67
C LYS A 89 -28.66 -0.81 -11.81
N ASN A 90 -28.89 0.11 -12.75
CA ASN A 90 -29.71 -0.11 -13.95
C ASN A 90 -28.95 -0.81 -15.10
N GLY A 91 -27.69 -1.23 -14.89
CA GLY A 91 -26.87 -1.91 -15.90
C GLY A 91 -26.10 -0.98 -16.84
N GLU A 92 -26.35 0.33 -16.81
CA GLU A 92 -25.61 1.28 -17.65
C GLU A 92 -24.19 1.47 -17.15
N THR A 93 -23.23 1.38 -18.07
CA THR A 93 -21.81 1.56 -17.78
C THR A 93 -21.31 2.88 -18.34
N TYR A 94 -20.72 3.69 -17.46
CA TYR A 94 -20.17 5.00 -17.81
C TYR A 94 -18.66 4.96 -17.70
N TYR A 95 -17.99 5.57 -18.68
CA TYR A 95 -16.53 5.68 -18.70
C TYR A 95 -16.08 7.05 -18.19
N SER A 96 -14.99 7.08 -17.45
CA SER A 96 -14.38 8.30 -16.93
C SER A 96 -12.86 8.19 -16.92
N TRP A 97 -12.18 9.31 -17.11
CA TRP A 97 -10.75 9.42 -16.87
C TRP A 97 -10.51 9.79 -15.40
N GLU A 98 -9.71 8.99 -14.69
CA GLU A 98 -9.35 9.23 -13.29
C GLU A 98 -7.86 9.54 -13.16
N ALA A 99 -7.57 10.67 -12.52
CA ALA A 99 -6.24 11.03 -12.05
C ALA A 99 -6.10 10.64 -10.57
N SER A 100 -5.01 9.99 -10.21
CA SER A 100 -4.72 9.53 -8.86
C SER A 100 -3.33 9.97 -8.41
N TRP A 101 -3.23 10.43 -7.16
CA TRP A 101 -1.96 10.80 -6.53
C TRP A 101 -2.01 10.52 -5.03
N ARG A 102 -0.87 10.63 -4.36
CA ARG A 102 -0.82 10.63 -2.90
C ARG A 102 -0.50 12.05 -2.47
N SER A 103 -1.18 12.54 -1.44
CA SER A 103 -0.96 13.87 -0.86
C SER A 103 -0.76 13.78 0.64
N GLY A 104 0.15 14.59 1.18
CA GLY A 104 0.55 14.67 2.59
C GLY A 104 2.00 14.22 2.82
N GLU A 105 2.44 14.31 4.08
CA GLU A 105 3.83 14.03 4.42
C GLU A 105 4.04 12.62 5.01
N GLY A 106 5.13 11.96 4.59
CA GLY A 106 5.59 10.69 5.14
C GLY A 106 4.51 9.60 5.22
N ALA A 107 4.34 9.01 6.40
CA ALA A 107 3.39 7.93 6.64
C ALA A 107 1.91 8.37 6.59
N LYS A 108 1.64 9.69 6.58
CA LYS A 108 0.28 10.25 6.52
C LYS A 108 -0.20 10.53 5.09
N ARG A 109 0.59 10.18 4.07
CA ARG A 109 0.20 10.28 2.65
C ARG A 109 -1.12 9.55 2.38
N LYS A 110 -2.16 10.29 2.01
CA LYS A 110 -3.47 9.75 1.65
C LYS A 110 -3.64 9.69 0.14
N PRO A 111 -4.26 8.62 -0.41
CA PRO A 111 -4.62 8.61 -1.81
C PRO A 111 -5.67 9.68 -2.10
N LYS A 112 -5.43 10.49 -3.13
CA LYS A 112 -6.34 11.47 -3.70
C LYS A 112 -6.64 11.06 -5.13
N ARG A 113 -7.85 11.34 -5.56
CA ARG A 113 -8.32 11.05 -6.91
C ARG A 113 -9.26 12.15 -7.39
N ARG A 114 -9.24 12.42 -8.70
CA ARG A 114 -10.19 13.30 -9.39
C ARG A 114 -10.63 12.58 -10.67
N ARG A 115 -11.95 12.57 -10.92
CA ARG A 115 -12.56 11.89 -12.06
C ARG A 115 -13.21 12.88 -13.00
N PHE A 116 -13.17 12.58 -14.28
CA PHE A 116 -13.78 13.36 -15.34
C PHE A 116 -14.57 12.42 -16.24
N ALA A 117 -15.90 12.60 -16.30
CA ALA A 117 -16.77 11.73 -17.07
C ALA A 117 -16.61 12.00 -18.56
N ILE A 118 -16.47 10.93 -19.36
CA ILE A 118 -16.40 11.05 -20.83
C ILE A 118 -17.71 11.61 -21.38
N LEU A 119 -18.84 11.28 -20.75
CA LEU A 119 -20.16 11.77 -21.15
C LEU A 119 -20.31 13.30 -21.03
N GLU A 120 -19.61 13.93 -20.08
CA GLU A 120 -19.73 15.36 -19.80
C GLU A 120 -18.73 16.19 -20.61
N TYR A 121 -17.49 15.70 -20.75
CA TYR A 121 -16.40 16.47 -21.37
C TYR A 121 -16.02 15.98 -22.77
N GLY A 122 -16.42 14.78 -23.18
CA GLY A 122 -15.84 14.07 -24.30
C GLY A 122 -14.51 13.42 -23.94
N ASN A 123 -14.08 12.41 -24.71
CA ASN A 123 -12.92 11.59 -24.37
C ASN A 123 -11.62 12.42 -24.21
N ASP A 124 -11.28 13.22 -25.21
CA ASP A 124 -9.99 13.91 -25.28
C ASP A 124 -9.89 15.03 -24.24
N LYS A 125 -10.99 15.77 -24.04
CA LYS A 125 -11.06 16.81 -23.01
C LYS A 125 -11.03 16.21 -21.61
N ALA A 126 -11.75 15.11 -21.36
CA ALA A 126 -11.72 14.40 -20.08
C ALA A 126 -10.30 13.88 -19.78
N PHE A 127 -9.60 13.34 -20.79
CA PHE A 127 -8.22 12.90 -20.65
C PHE A 127 -7.29 14.08 -20.32
N SER A 128 -7.37 15.18 -21.06
CA SER A 128 -6.58 16.39 -20.82
C SER A 128 -6.77 16.95 -19.41
N LEU A 129 -8.03 17.01 -18.94
CA LEU A 129 -8.37 17.42 -17.57
C LEU A 129 -7.79 16.49 -16.52
N ALA A 130 -7.81 15.17 -16.75
CA ALA A 130 -7.19 14.20 -15.85
C ALA A 130 -5.67 14.38 -15.78
N VAL A 131 -5.00 14.61 -16.92
CA VAL A 131 -3.56 14.88 -16.96
C VAL A 131 -3.21 16.18 -16.22
N SER A 132 -3.99 17.26 -16.43
CA SER A 132 -3.79 18.53 -15.69
C SER A 132 -3.96 18.33 -14.20
N ALA A 133 -5.05 17.69 -13.78
CA ALA A 133 -5.33 17.42 -12.37
C ALA A 133 -4.22 16.58 -11.70
N ARG A 134 -3.63 15.62 -12.43
CA ARG A 134 -2.48 14.85 -11.95
C ARG A 134 -1.26 15.74 -11.74
N LYS A 135 -0.94 16.62 -12.71
CA LYS A 135 0.20 17.55 -12.61
C LYS A 135 0.03 18.52 -11.44
N GLU A 136 -1.15 19.13 -11.32
CA GLU A 136 -1.51 20.01 -10.20
C GLU A 136 -1.39 19.27 -8.85
N GLY A 137 -1.93 18.06 -8.76
CA GLY A 137 -1.94 17.27 -7.54
C GLY A 137 -0.56 16.82 -7.08
N ILE A 138 0.41 16.67 -7.99
CA ILE A 138 1.82 16.40 -7.65
C ILE A 138 2.54 17.70 -7.29
N ALA A 139 2.26 18.80 -7.97
CA ALA A 139 2.94 20.09 -7.74
C ALA A 139 2.58 20.72 -6.39
N GLN A 140 1.39 20.41 -5.86
CA GLN A 140 0.90 20.89 -4.56
C GLN A 140 1.32 20.01 -3.36
N ASP A 141 2.11 18.96 -3.58
CA ASP A 141 2.52 17.97 -2.56
C ASP A 141 4.05 17.92 -2.36
#